data_AF-A0A0Q7U368-F1
#
_entry.id   AF-A0A0Q7U368-F1
#
_cell.length_a   1.000
_cell.length_b   1.000
_cell.length_c   1.000
_cell.angle_alpha   90.00
_cell.angle_beta   90.00
_cell.angle_gamma   90.00
#
_symmetry.space_group_name_H-M   'P 1'
#
loop_
_entity.id
_entity.type
_entity.pdbx_description
1 polymer ?
#
loop_
_entity_poly.entity_id
_entity_poly.type
_entity_poly.pdbx_seq_one_letter_code
_entity_poly.pdbx_strand_id
1 'polypeptide(L)'
;MQGPPGSPQLQEIAHRWHDLAEQRLAYFTELYRSGRWKHYYTQEAFAARMLDVIEAAKKWRQLAGQPETPIPRETPRRDFIRPAA
;
A
#
# COMPACT_ATOMS: atom_id res chain seq x y z
N MET A 1 -25.29 -15.80 10.35
CA MET A 1 -23.83 -15.64 10.58
C MET A 1 -23.39 -14.40 9.82
N GLN A 2 -23.19 -13.26 10.50
CA GLN A 2 -22.51 -12.11 9.92
C GLN A 2 -21.31 -11.82 10.83
N GLY A 3 -20.10 -11.94 10.28
CA GLY A 3 -18.88 -11.52 10.97
C GLY A 3 -18.88 -10.00 11.18
N PRO A 4 -18.03 -9.47 12.07
CA PRO A 4 -17.99 -8.03 12.34
C PRO A 4 -17.75 -7.28 11.03
N PRO A 5 -18.55 -6.25 10.69
CA PRO A 5 -18.26 -5.42 9.53
C PRO A 5 -16.91 -4.76 9.78
N GLY A 6 -15.92 -5.08 8.95
CA GLY A 6 -14.81 -4.16 8.74
C GLY A 6 -15.41 -2.77 8.50
N SER A 7 -14.92 -1.75 9.20
CA SER A 7 -15.57 -0.45 9.24
C SER A 7 -15.78 0.07 7.81
N PRO A 8 -17.03 0.30 7.34
CA PRO A 8 -17.32 0.66 5.95
C PRO A 8 -16.59 1.94 5.50
N GLN A 9 -16.29 2.81 6.46
CA GLN A 9 -15.48 4.02 6.26
C GLN A 9 -14.04 3.72 5.83
N LEU A 10 -13.41 2.67 6.38
CA LEU A 10 -12.04 2.29 6.03
C LEU A 10 -11.98 1.69 4.62
N GLN A 11 -13.00 0.92 4.24
CA GLN A 11 -13.14 0.39 2.88
C GLN A 11 -13.34 1.52 1.86
N GLU A 12 -14.21 2.51 2.16
CA GLU A 12 -14.40 3.67 1.30
C GLU A 12 -13.12 4.51 1.16
N ILE A 13 -12.40 4.73 2.26
CA ILE A 13 -11.10 5.42 2.24
C ILE A 13 -10.09 4.62 1.41
N ALA A 14 -10.00 3.30 1.58
CA ALA A 14 -9.10 2.43 0.82
C ALA A 14 -9.39 2.49 -0.68
N HIS A 15 -10.66 2.49 -1.09
CA HIS A 15 -11.06 2.67 -2.49
C HIS A 15 -10.61 4.02 -3.05
N ARG A 16 -10.82 5.11 -2.32
CA ARG A 16 -10.37 6.45 -2.77
C ARG A 16 -8.85 6.52 -2.94
N TRP A 17 -8.09 5.93 -2.01
CA TRP A 17 -6.64 5.87 -2.12
C TRP A 17 -6.17 4.97 -3.25
N HIS A 18 -6.89 3.88 -3.52
CA HIS A 18 -6.65 3.02 -4.67
C HIS A 18 -6.80 3.80 -5.98
N ASP A 19 -7.92 4.51 -6.17
CA ASP A 19 -8.18 5.30 -7.37
C ASP A 19 -7.10 6.37 -7.59
N LEU A 20 -6.68 7.04 -6.51
CA LEU A 20 -5.59 8.03 -6.58
C LEU A 20 -4.24 7.38 -6.95
N ALA A 21 -3.95 6.20 -6.41
CA ALA A 21 -2.72 5.48 -6.72
C ALA A 21 -2.72 4.97 -8.18
N GLU A 22 -3.86 4.53 -8.71
CA GLU A 22 -4.01 4.17 -10.13
C GLU A 22 -3.84 5.39 -11.04
N GLN A 23 -4.44 6.54 -10.71
CA GLN A 23 -4.22 7.78 -11.45
C GLN A 23 -2.74 8.18 -11.46
N ARG A 24 -2.06 8.05 -10.32
CA ARG A 24 -0.62 8.32 -10.22
C ARG A 24 0.20 7.37 -11.10
N LEU A 25 -0.15 6.08 -11.13
CA LEU A 25 0.50 5.10 -11.99
C LEU A 25 0.29 5.40 -13.48
N ALA A 26 -0.92 5.79 -13.86
CA ALA A 26 -1.24 6.20 -15.22
C ALA A 26 -0.41 7.43 -15.65
N TYR A 27 -0.31 8.43 -14.78
CA TYR A 27 0.53 9.62 -15.03
C TYR A 27 2.00 9.26 -15.21
N PHE A 28 2.57 8.44 -14.33
CA PHE A 28 3.97 8.00 -14.44
C PHE A 28 4.22 7.19 -15.71
N THR A 29 3.26 6.34 -16.09
CA THR A 29 3.33 5.55 -17.34
C THR A 29 3.35 6.47 -18.57
N GLU A 30 2.50 7.49 -18.59
CA GLU A 30 2.48 8.48 -19.67
C GLU A 30 3.76 9.32 -19.70
N LEU A 31 4.28 9.68 -18.52
CA LEU A 31 5.56 10.38 -18.41
C LEU A 31 6.72 9.53 -18.96
N TYR A 32 6.70 8.21 -18.70
CA TYR A 32 7.66 7.25 -19.25
C TYR A 32 7.57 7.16 -20.78
N ARG A 33 6.35 6.94 -21.31
CA ARG A 33 6.08 6.81 -22.76
C ARG A 33 6.49 8.06 -23.53
N SER A 34 6.15 9.24 -23.02
CA SER A 34 6.51 10.51 -23.65
C SER A 34 8.00 10.85 -23.52
N GLY A 35 8.77 10.13 -22.71
CA GLY A 35 10.19 10.41 -22.45
C GLY A 35 10.46 11.71 -21.68
N ARG A 36 9.41 12.45 -21.32
CA ARG A 36 9.52 13.74 -20.61
C ARG A 36 10.14 13.62 -19.23
N TRP A 37 10.08 12.43 -18.63
CA TRP A 37 10.72 12.15 -17.33
C TRP A 37 12.22 12.50 -17.30
N LYS A 38 12.92 12.42 -18.44
CA LYS A 38 14.36 12.71 -18.55
C LYS A 38 14.73 14.16 -18.21
N HIS A 39 13.77 15.08 -18.25
CA HIS A 39 13.98 16.49 -17.92
C HIS A 39 13.91 16.76 -16.42
N TYR A 40 13.27 15.86 -15.66
CA TYR A 40 12.96 16.05 -14.24
C TYR A 40 13.69 15.04 -13.34
N TYR A 41 14.08 13.89 -13.90
CA TYR A 41 14.63 12.77 -13.15
C TYR A 41 15.84 12.17 -13.87
N THR A 42 16.79 11.67 -13.07
CA THR A 42 17.75 10.68 -13.56
C THR A 42 17.03 9.34 -13.78
N GLN A 43 17.63 8.45 -14.58
CA GLN A 43 17.04 7.14 -14.86
C GLN A 43 16.81 6.32 -13.58
N GLU A 44 17.78 6.31 -12.68
CA GLU A 44 17.68 5.61 -11.38
C GLU A 44 16.58 6.21 -10.50
N ALA A 45 16.54 7.54 -10.37
CA ALA A 45 15.52 8.22 -9.57
C ALA A 45 14.12 7.99 -10.14
N PHE A 46 13.97 7.97 -11.47
CA PHE A 46 12.71 7.68 -12.12
C PHE A 46 12.28 6.22 -11.91
N ALA A 47 13.20 5.27 -12.05
CA ALA A 47 12.93 3.85 -11.83
C ALA A 47 12.50 3.57 -10.38
N ALA A 48 13.23 4.12 -9.39
CA ALA A 48 12.86 4.02 -7.98
C ALA A 48 11.46 4.59 -7.72
N ARG A 49 11.18 5.79 -8.26
CA ARG A 49 9.88 6.43 -8.10
C ARG A 49 8.75 5.64 -8.77
N MET A 50 9.00 5.04 -9.93
CA MET A 50 8.03 4.18 -10.61
C MET A 50 7.70 2.94 -9.78
N LEU A 51 8.72 2.29 -9.21
CA LEU A 51 8.53 1.13 -8.31
C LEU A 51 7.69 1.51 -7.08
N ASP A 52 7.99 2.65 -6.44
CA ASP A 52 7.20 3.15 -5.30
C ASP A 52 5.72 3.34 -5.67
N VAL A 53 5.44 3.89 -6.86
CA VAL A 53 4.07 4.13 -7.33
C VAL A 53 3.35 2.81 -7.60
N ILE A 54 4.02 1.84 -8.23
CA ILE A 54 3.47 0.50 -8.48
C ILE A 54 3.17 -0.21 -7.15
N GLU A 55 4.11 -0.17 -6.19
CA GLU A 55 3.91 -0.77 -4.87
C GLU A 55 2.76 -0.14 -4.11
N ALA A 56 2.65 1.20 -4.14
CA ALA A 56 1.54 1.90 -3.51
C ALA A 56 0.19 1.47 -4.11
N ALA A 57 0.07 1.44 -5.44
CA ALA A 57 -1.14 0.97 -6.11
C ALA A 57 -1.49 -0.47 -5.72
N LYS A 58 -0.51 -1.37 -5.67
CA LYS A 58 -0.70 -2.76 -5.24
C LYS A 58 -1.18 -2.87 -3.79
N LYS A 59 -0.58 -2.10 -2.87
CA LYS A 59 -0.96 -2.07 -1.44
C LYS A 59 -2.40 -1.59 -1.26
N TRP A 60 -2.78 -0.48 -1.91
CA TRP A 60 -4.14 0.03 -1.82
C TRP A 60 -5.16 -0.89 -2.49
N ARG A 61 -4.80 -1.58 -3.57
CA ARG A 61 -5.67 -2.59 -4.20
C ARG A 61 -5.96 -3.75 -3.28
N GLN A 62 -4.96 -4.20 -2.53
CA GLN A 62 -5.13 -5.25 -1.53
C GLN A 62 -6.05 -4.78 -0.40
N LEU A 63 -5.86 -3.55 0.10
CA LEU A 63 -6.69 -3.00 1.17
C LEU A 63 -8.15 -2.74 0.72
N ALA A 64 -8.36 -2.28 -0.51
CA ALA A 64 -9.69 -2.06 -1.08
C ALA A 64 -10.42 -3.36 -1.48
N GLY A 65 -9.71 -4.50 -1.54
CA GLY A 65 -10.27 -5.81 -1.88
C GLY A 65 -10.32 -6.81 -0.73
N GLN A 66 -9.75 -6.46 0.44
CA GLN A 66 -9.71 -7.33 1.61
C GLN A 66 -10.76 -6.86 2.62
N PRO A 67 -11.80 -7.66 2.94
CA PRO A 67 -12.57 -7.41 4.14
C PRO A 67 -11.60 -7.53 5.32
N GLU A 68 -11.51 -6.48 6.14
CA GLU A 68 -10.67 -6.39 7.33
C GLU A 68 -10.55 -7.74 8.06
N THR A 69 -9.50 -8.52 7.77
CA THR A 69 -9.06 -9.53 8.73
C THR A 69 -8.21 -8.75 9.71
N PRO A 70 -8.66 -8.54 10.95
CA PRO A 70 -7.82 -7.93 11.95
C PRO A 70 -6.61 -8.83 12.08
N ILE A 71 -5.45 -8.35 11.60
CA ILE A 71 -4.16 -8.89 11.98
C ILE A 71 -4.18 -8.87 13.51
N PRO A 72 -4.15 -10.03 14.20
CA PRO A 72 -3.81 -10.00 15.61
C PRO A 72 -2.46 -9.33 15.64
N ARG A 73 -2.39 -8.11 16.18
CA ARG A 73 -1.12 -7.55 16.57
C ARG A 73 -0.60 -8.55 17.58
N GLU A 74 0.28 -9.43 17.13
CA GLU A 74 1.08 -10.25 18.00
C GLU A 74 1.86 -9.25 18.84
N THR A 75 1.28 -8.89 19.98
CA THR A 75 2.01 -8.37 21.12
C THR A 75 3.17 -9.34 21.24
N PRO A 76 4.44 -8.89 21.10
CA PRO A 76 5.54 -9.75 21.44
C PRO A 76 5.28 -10.14 22.90
N ARG A 77 4.83 -11.37 23.10
CA ARG A 77 4.77 -12.02 24.38
C ARG A 77 6.23 -11.99 24.81
N ARG A 78 6.56 -11.00 25.65
CA ARG A 78 7.76 -11.03 26.45
C ARG A 78 7.54 -12.23 27.36
N ASP A 79 7.79 -13.42 26.83
CA ASP A 79 7.88 -14.62 27.61
C ASP A 79 8.90 -14.30 28.69
N PHE A 80 8.36 -14.24 29.90
CA PHE A 80 9.07 -14.13 31.14
C PHE A 80 10.16 -15.21 31.12
N ILE A 81 11.39 -14.83 30.77
CA ILE A 81 12.55 -15.64 31.13
C ILE A 81 12.66 -15.53 32.64
N ARG A 82 12.11 -16.55 33.31
CA ARG A 82 12.46 -16.91 34.68
C ARG A 82 13.75 -17.73 34.59
N PRO A 83 14.89 -17.25 35.11
CA PRO A 83 15.93 -18.16 35.55
C PRO A 83 15.65 -18.54 37.01
N ALA A 84 15.83 -19.83 37.28
CA ALA A 84 15.83 -20.41 38.61
C ALA A 84 17.14 -20.07 39.33
N ALA A 85 17.04 -19.67 40.60
CA ALA A 85 18.04 -19.85 41.65
C ALA A 85 17.36 -19.60 43.01
#